data_AF-A0A2V3UPD6-F1
#
_entry.id   AF-A0A2V3UPD6-F1
#
_cell.length_a   1.000
_cell.length_b   1.000
_cell.length_c   1.000
_cell.angle_alpha   90.00
_cell.angle_beta   90.00
_cell.angle_gamma   90.00
#
_symmetry.space_group_name_H-M   'P 1'
#
loop_
_entity.id
_entity.type
_entity.pdbx_description
1 polymer ?
#
loop_
_entity_poly.entity_id
_entity_poly.type
_entity_poly.pdbx_seq_one_letter_code
_entity_poly.pdbx_strand_id
1 'polypeptide(L)'
;MNPGVVVLVIIFEGVRKVTLHATEAQAWRQLMEFVDRRWERRFGRAPSPIEPEARADQFFRNNSDDLYAIIDADLSELQEALS
;
A
#
# COMPACT_ATOMS: atom_id res chain seq x y z
N MET A 1 -3.42 25.68 3.31
CA MET A 1 -3.25 24.24 3.60
C MET A 1 -2.64 23.62 2.36
N ASN A 2 -1.41 23.15 2.44
CA ASN A 2 -0.83 22.34 1.37
C ASN A 2 -1.71 21.09 1.20
N PRO A 3 -2.10 20.71 -0.03
CA PRO A 3 -2.80 19.45 -0.23
C PRO A 3 -1.76 18.33 -0.06
N GLY A 4 -1.56 17.90 1.19
CA GLY A 4 -0.78 16.69 1.47
C GLY A 4 -1.39 15.53 0.67
N VAL A 5 -0.54 14.73 0.04
CA VAL A 5 -0.98 13.49 -0.62
C VAL A 5 -0.47 12.31 0.17
N VAL A 6 -1.20 11.21 0.10
CA VAL A 6 -0.74 9.96 0.65
C VAL A 6 -0.17 9.09 -0.46
N VAL A 7 1.10 8.73 -0.31
CA VAL A 7 1.81 7.82 -1.21
C VAL A 7 1.66 6.39 -0.67
N LEU A 8 1.15 5.50 -1.51
CA LEU A 8 1.20 4.05 -1.27
C LEU A 8 2.28 3.44 -2.16
N VAL A 9 3.26 2.82 -1.53
CA VAL A 9 4.31 2.01 -2.16
C VAL A 9 4.04 0.54 -1.86
N ILE A 10 4.07 -0.31 -2.89
CA ILE A 10 4.01 -1.77 -2.77
C ILE A 10 5.16 -2.37 -3.56
N ILE A 11 5.98 -3.17 -2.90
CA ILE A 11 7.00 -4.03 -3.48
C ILE A 11 6.54 -5.47 -3.26
N PHE A 12 6.36 -6.21 -4.34
CA PHE A 12 5.85 -7.57 -4.24
C PHE A 12 6.29 -8.41 -5.43
N GLU A 13 6.96 -9.55 -5.17
CA GLU A 13 7.50 -10.44 -6.20
C GLU A 13 8.39 -9.70 -7.22
N GLY A 14 9.22 -8.78 -6.74
CA GLY A 14 10.13 -7.96 -7.55
C GLY A 14 9.47 -6.81 -8.32
N VAL A 15 8.13 -6.71 -8.29
CA VAL A 15 7.39 -5.60 -8.93
C VAL A 15 7.22 -4.45 -7.93
N ARG A 16 7.51 -3.23 -8.40
CA ARG A 16 7.33 -2.00 -7.62
C ARG A 16 6.14 -1.23 -8.16
N LYS A 17 5.22 -0.83 -7.27
CA LYS A 17 4.06 0.00 -7.58
C LYS A 17 4.06 1.21 -6.64
N VAL A 18 3.89 2.39 -7.20
CA VAL A 18 3.72 3.66 -6.47
C VAL A 18 2.41 4.28 -6.91
N THR A 19 1.59 4.71 -5.96
CA THR A 19 0.28 5.35 -6.20
C THR A 19 0.09 6.53 -5.26
N LEU A 20 -0.63 7.55 -5.72
CA LEU A 20 -0.95 8.75 -4.96
C LEU A 20 -2.44 8.76 -4.61
N HIS A 21 -2.77 9.19 -3.40
CA HIS A 21 -4.11 9.21 -2.83
C HIS A 21 -4.38 10.54 -2.15
N ALA A 22 -5.64 10.94 -2.11
CA ALA A 22 -6.03 12.16 -1.39
C ALA A 22 -6.11 11.93 0.13
N THR A 23 -6.30 10.68 0.57
CA THR A 23 -6.38 10.35 1.99
C THR A 23 -5.75 9.00 2.31
N GLU A 24 -5.36 8.81 3.57
CA GLU A 24 -4.80 7.55 4.05
C GLU A 24 -5.80 6.39 3.91
N ALA A 25 -7.09 6.66 4.15
CA ALA A 25 -8.16 5.67 4.00
C ALA A 25 -8.28 5.14 2.55
N GLN A 26 -8.01 5.98 1.54
CA GLN A 26 -7.98 5.55 0.14
C GLN A 26 -6.76 4.66 -0.14
N ALA A 27 -5.59 5.02 0.39
CA ALA A 27 -4.38 4.19 0.29
C ALA A 27 -4.59 2.81 0.94
N TRP A 28 -5.14 2.77 2.16
CA TRP A 28 -5.46 1.51 2.84
C TRP A 28 -6.45 0.65 2.06
N ARG A 29 -7.50 1.25 1.50
CA ARG A 29 -8.46 0.51 0.67
C ARG A 29 -7.77 -0.15 -0.53
N GLN A 30 -6.91 0.59 -1.23
CA GLN A 30 -6.19 0.03 -2.38
C GLN A 30 -5.18 -1.05 -1.97
N LEU A 31 -4.53 -0.90 -0.81
CA LEU A 31 -3.67 -1.93 -0.25
C LEU A 31 -4.46 -3.21 0.06
N MET A 32 -5.63 -3.10 0.69
CA MET A 32 -6.49 -4.26 0.96
C MET A 32 -6.98 -4.93 -0.31
N GLU A 33 -7.41 -4.17 -1.33
CA GLU A 33 -7.74 -4.74 -2.63
C GLU A 33 -6.56 -5.49 -3.27
N PHE A 34 -5.33 -4.99 -3.09
CA PHE A 34 -4.13 -5.65 -3.59
C PHE A 34 -3.89 -6.99 -2.88
N VAL A 35 -3.99 -6.98 -1.54
CA VAL A 35 -3.80 -8.14 -0.66
C VAL A 35 -4.89 -9.19 -0.92
N ASP A 36 -6.15 -8.81 -0.89
CA ASP A 36 -7.30 -9.72 -1.03
C ASP A 36 -7.28 -10.45 -2.38
N ARG A 37 -6.97 -9.75 -3.47
CA ARG A 37 -6.83 -10.37 -4.80
C ARG A 37 -5.69 -11.38 -4.91
N ARG A 38 -4.73 -11.34 -3.99
CA ARG A 38 -3.53 -12.20 -4.00
C ARG A 38 -3.48 -13.17 -2.85
N TRP A 39 -4.42 -13.08 -1.91
CA TRP A 39 -4.44 -13.88 -0.70
C TRP A 39 -4.45 -15.37 -1.03
N GLU A 40 -5.43 -15.82 -1.83
CA GLU A 40 -5.56 -17.24 -2.17
C GLU A 40 -4.34 -17.78 -2.91
N ARG A 41 -3.69 -16.96 -3.74
CA ARG A 41 -2.47 -17.37 -4.44
C ARG A 41 -1.30 -17.58 -3.48
N ARG A 42 -1.22 -16.82 -2.39
CA ARG A 42 -0.11 -16.87 -1.43
C ARG A 42 -0.34 -17.86 -0.30
N PHE A 43 -1.58 -17.99 0.17
CA PHE A 43 -1.93 -18.77 1.36
C PHE A 43 -2.92 -19.92 1.07
N GLY A 44 -3.32 -20.11 -0.20
CA GLY A 44 -4.41 -21.02 -0.53
C GLY A 44 -5.72 -20.58 0.11
N ARG A 45 -6.53 -21.55 0.55
CA ARG A 45 -7.84 -21.28 1.16
C ARG A 45 -7.77 -20.92 2.65
N ALA A 46 -6.58 -20.59 3.17
CA ALA A 46 -6.45 -20.16 4.56
C ALA A 46 -7.25 -18.86 4.78
N PRO A 47 -7.99 -18.71 5.89
CA PRO A 47 -8.72 -17.48 6.18
C PRO A 47 -7.76 -16.32 6.41
N SER A 48 -8.13 -15.13 5.91
CA SER A 48 -7.40 -13.89 6.21
C SER A 48 -7.82 -13.30 7.55
N PRO A 49 -6.92 -12.65 8.31
CA PRO A 49 -7.29 -11.84 9.47
C PRO A 49 -8.39 -10.83 9.15
N ILE A 50 -9.28 -10.58 10.11
CA ILE A 50 -10.37 -9.60 9.95
C ILE A 50 -9.81 -8.18 9.89
N GLU A 51 -8.89 -7.86 10.81
CA GLU A 51 -8.26 -6.54 10.90
C GLU A 51 -7.35 -6.28 9.69
N PRO A 52 -7.52 -5.15 8.96
CA PRO A 52 -6.74 -4.80 7.77
C PRO A 52 -5.23 -4.79 8.00
N GLU A 53 -4.77 -4.21 9.10
CA GLU A 53 -3.36 -4.07 9.45
C GLU A 53 -2.74 -5.44 9.71
N ALA A 54 -3.41 -6.30 10.50
CA ALA A 54 -2.96 -7.65 10.77
C ALA A 54 -2.90 -8.49 9.48
N ARG A 55 -3.85 -8.28 8.56
CA ARG A 55 -3.87 -8.94 7.25
C ARG A 55 -2.71 -8.48 6.37
N ALA A 56 -2.45 -7.18 6.30
CA ALA A 56 -1.30 -6.63 5.57
C ALA A 56 0.01 -7.20 6.14
N ASP A 57 0.19 -7.12 7.46
CA ASP A 57 1.34 -7.66 8.17
C ASP A 57 1.60 -9.11 7.80
N GLN A 58 0.57 -9.96 7.90
CA GLN A 58 0.73 -11.38 7.56
C GLN A 58 1.10 -11.58 6.08
N PHE A 59 0.46 -10.83 5.17
CA PHE A 59 0.70 -10.96 3.74
C PHE A 59 2.17 -10.68 3.36
N PHE A 60 2.72 -9.58 3.88
CA PHE A 60 4.06 -9.11 3.53
C PHE A 60 5.17 -9.80 4.36
N ARG A 61 4.90 -10.28 5.59
CA ARG A 61 5.90 -10.99 6.42
C ARG A 61 6.45 -12.29 5.81
N ASN A 62 5.74 -12.91 4.88
CA ASN A 62 6.13 -14.20 4.30
C ASN A 62 7.42 -14.15 3.44
N ASN A 63 7.84 -12.97 2.96
CA ASN A 63 9.05 -12.80 2.18
C ASN A 63 9.69 -11.45 2.52
N SER A 64 10.98 -11.43 2.85
CA SER A 64 11.71 -10.22 3.26
C SER A 64 11.73 -9.12 2.20
N ASP A 65 11.55 -9.48 0.93
CA ASP A 65 11.57 -8.54 -0.19
C ASP A 65 10.19 -7.95 -0.50
N ASP A 66 9.12 -8.52 0.08
CA ASP A 66 7.77 -8.02 -0.07
C ASP A 66 7.52 -6.94 0.99
N LEU A 67 7.26 -5.71 0.56
CA LEU A 67 7.13 -4.55 1.45
C LEU A 67 5.96 -3.67 1.03
N TYR A 68 5.40 -2.94 1.98
CA TYR A 68 4.51 -1.83 1.68
C TYR A 68 4.81 -0.64 2.59
N ALA A 69 4.47 0.55 2.12
CA ALA A 69 4.51 1.77 2.93
C ALA A 69 3.35 2.69 2.52
N ILE A 70 2.74 3.31 3.52
CA ILE A 70 1.79 4.40 3.35
C ILE A 70 2.44 5.62 3.99
N ILE A 71 2.70 6.65 3.19
CA ILE A 71 3.52 7.80 3.55
C ILE A 71 2.73 9.07 3.26
N ASP A 72 2.59 9.95 4.25
CA ASP A 72 2.12 11.31 4.01
C ASP A 72 3.26 12.11 3.37
N ALA A 73 3.01 12.70 2.22
CA ALA A 73 3.98 13.43 1.44
C ALA A 73 3.51 14.86 1.17
N ASP A 74 4.37 15.81 1.49
CA ASP A 74 4.24 17.16 0.99
C ASP A 74 4.77 17.22 -0.45
N LEU A 75 3.87 17.52 -1.40
CA LEU A 75 4.23 17.69 -2.80
C LEU A 75 4.44 19.15 -3.19
N SER A 76 4.58 20.07 -2.25
CA SER A 76 4.77 21.50 -2.54
C SER A 76 5.97 21.71 -3.47
N GLU A 77 7.10 21.05 -3.19
CA GLU A 77 8.30 21.14 -4.05
C GLU A 77 8.05 20.60 -5.47
N LEU A 78 7.27 19.52 -5.60
CA LEU A 78 6.91 18.95 -6.90
C LEU A 78 5.94 19.87 -7.66
N GLN A 79 4.98 20.47 -6.96
CA GLN A 79 4.06 21.45 -7.56
C GLN A 79 4.82 22.68 -8.05
N GLU A 80 5.77 23.20 -7.27
CA GLU A 80 6.63 24.31 -7.67
C GLU A 80 7.46 23.97 -8.90
N ALA A 81 8.02 22.75 -8.98
CA ALA A 81 8.81 22.32 -10.13
C ALA A 81 8.01 22.09 -11.42
N LEU A 82 6.68 21.90 -11.33
CA LEU A 82 5.79 21.64 -12.45
C LEU A 82 4.96 22.87 -12.89
N SER A 83 5.07 23.99 -12.16
CA SER A 83 4.37 25.25 -12.45
C SER A 83 5.20 26.17 -13.37
#